data_AF-A0A7H5A9I2-F1
#
_entry.id   AF-A0A7H5A9I2-F1
#
_cell.length_a   1.000
_cell.length_b   1.000
_cell.length_c   1.000
_cell.angle_alpha   90.00
_cell.angle_beta   90.00
_cell.angle_gamma   90.00
#
_symmetry.space_group_name_H-M   'P 1'
#
loop_
_entity.id
_entity.type
_entity.pdbx_description
1 polymer ?
#
loop_
_entity_poly.entity_id
_entity_poly.type
_entity_poly.pdbx_seq_one_letter_code
_entity_poly.pdbx_strand_id
1 'polypeptide(L)'
;MFEKVSDVLEAFVAAEIDSLKDVDMPHMPTLGSAYEAITKEGVNQDYVIPKGLGLKVVSGFITVADVMLPQQIDAMLVVGDGKRYGKTEQFIYEIAQVLCIFEIKKTLRKNDLKDAFLHLRELKKAFTEDFSRKIDDEGFQPNVFLAGHHFSQITGRKAPGSYNDLKRFDVKDQILMYTLIQEIYAPATIIQGYGGYETEYGLRTAFIDSLEELYAEYGNGAGLGVPGLPSLITSNNFSLVKGCGLPFIMTNQEREWVVIGSTRFKSIRMMMELIWSKISIFCDSQLPWGDGVSMENVSPLMLAIPAEHNGQIGWRYPTIEYKEKTLERAEHIEWEPNAITNNEYDMFIQLMCDGGMLKINEELCEVLDCTIDEAKEMASNLTKTMEFVLDGDLLEPIKKVIFVIKNDTDGAYLSSNRERFDAWCHKKGIEPGYITLIVTW
;
A
#
# COMPACT_ATOMS: atom_id res chain seq x y z
N MET A 1 4.79 3.07 19.73
CA MET A 1 6.15 2.49 19.70
C MET A 1 6.79 2.76 18.34
N PHE A 2 6.09 2.46 17.24
CA PHE A 2 6.45 2.84 15.87
C PHE A 2 7.13 4.22 15.73
N GLU A 3 6.50 5.30 16.18
CA GLU A 3 7.06 6.65 16.02
C GLU A 3 8.48 6.80 16.61
N LYS A 4 8.68 6.31 17.84
CA LYS A 4 9.99 6.36 18.50
C LYS A 4 11.02 5.52 17.76
N VAL A 5 10.62 4.37 17.23
CA VAL A 5 11.49 3.49 16.45
C VAL A 5 11.91 4.19 15.16
N SER A 6 10.97 4.86 14.49
CA SER A 6 11.22 5.64 13.28
C SER A 6 12.20 6.78 13.54
N ASP A 7 11.97 7.56 14.60
CA ASP A 7 12.82 8.71 14.94
C ASP A 7 14.25 8.27 15.27
N VAL A 8 14.41 7.11 15.94
CA VAL A 8 15.73 6.52 16.22
C VAL A 8 16.42 6.06 14.95
N LEU A 9 15.69 5.40 14.03
CA LEU A 9 16.24 4.98 12.74
C LEU A 9 16.65 6.18 11.87
N GLU A 10 15.86 7.25 11.87
CA GLU A 10 16.20 8.51 11.20
C GLU A 10 17.47 9.14 11.75
N ALA A 11 17.60 9.19 13.08
CA ALA A 11 18.80 9.71 13.73
C ALA A 11 20.04 8.87 13.42
N PHE A 12 19.90 7.53 13.40
CA PHE A 12 20.97 6.61 12.99
C PHE A 12 21.41 6.90 11.55
N VAL A 13 20.47 6.89 10.61
CA VAL A 13 20.74 7.14 9.19
C VAL A 13 21.41 8.50 8.98
N ALA A 14 20.90 9.55 9.65
CA ALA A 14 21.47 10.89 9.55
C ALA A 14 22.93 10.94 10.04
N ALA A 15 23.24 10.29 11.17
CA ALA A 15 24.59 10.22 11.72
C ALA A 15 25.56 9.48 10.79
N GLU A 16 25.14 8.35 10.22
CA GLU A 16 25.96 7.58 9.29
C GLU A 16 26.24 8.36 8.00
N ILE A 17 25.23 9.02 7.43
CA ILE A 17 25.43 9.88 6.24
C ILE A 17 26.38 11.04 6.54
N ASP A 18 26.26 11.66 7.72
CA ASP A 18 27.12 12.78 8.11
C ASP A 18 28.58 12.33 8.23
N SER A 19 28.82 11.15 8.78
CA SER A 19 30.17 10.55 8.88
C SER A 19 30.84 10.35 7.50
N LEU A 20 30.05 10.13 6.45
CA LEU A 20 30.56 9.98 5.08
C LEU A 20 30.93 11.31 4.42
N LYS A 21 30.46 12.46 4.93
CA LYS A 21 30.76 13.78 4.33
C LYS A 21 32.20 14.21 4.56
N ASP A 22 32.79 13.77 5.67
CA ASP A 22 34.17 14.10 6.04
C ASP A 22 35.22 13.24 5.30
N VAL A 23 34.77 12.24 4.54
CA VAL A 23 35.64 11.34 3.77
C VAL A 23 35.58 11.71 2.29
N ASP A 24 36.67 12.27 1.77
CA ASP A 24 36.85 12.47 0.33
C ASP A 24 37.13 11.12 -0.36
N MET A 25 36.06 10.42 -0.76
CA MET A 25 36.13 9.10 -1.39
C MET A 25 36.03 9.23 -2.93
N PRO A 26 37.14 9.10 -3.67
CA PRO A 26 37.14 9.24 -5.14
C PRO A 26 36.62 7.98 -5.86
N HIS A 27 36.61 6.82 -5.19
CA HIS A 27 36.16 5.56 -5.80
C HIS A 27 34.63 5.40 -5.66
N MET A 28 33.91 5.79 -6.72
CA MET A 28 32.44 5.81 -6.74
C MET A 28 31.77 4.49 -6.33
N PRO A 29 32.24 3.29 -6.72
CA PRO A 29 31.65 2.04 -6.24
C PRO A 29 31.76 1.85 -4.72
N THR A 30 32.89 2.24 -4.12
CA THR A 30 33.07 2.14 -2.65
C THR A 30 32.10 3.06 -1.93
N LEU A 31 31.91 4.27 -2.48
CA LEU A 31 30.93 5.21 -1.93
C LEU A 31 29.50 4.65 -2.05
N GLY A 32 29.15 4.01 -3.18
CA GLY A 32 27.88 3.31 -3.34
C GLY A 32 27.65 2.24 -2.27
N SER A 33 28.63 1.35 -2.08
CA SER A 33 28.57 0.29 -1.06
C SER A 33 28.44 0.83 0.38
N ALA A 34 28.92 2.04 0.66
CA ALA A 34 28.72 2.68 1.96
C ALA A 34 27.24 3.01 2.20
N TYR A 35 26.54 3.59 1.23
CA TYR A 35 25.10 3.85 1.35
C TYR A 35 24.27 2.55 1.40
N GLU A 36 24.71 1.51 0.69
CA GLU A 36 24.10 0.17 0.81
C GLU A 36 24.24 -0.39 2.22
N ALA A 37 25.41 -0.24 2.85
CA ALA A 37 25.66 -0.66 4.22
C ALA A 37 24.74 0.09 5.21
N ILE A 38 24.57 1.40 5.07
CA ILE A 38 23.65 2.19 5.93
C ILE A 38 22.23 1.63 5.89
N THR A 39 21.70 1.35 4.68
CA THR A 39 20.35 0.80 4.55
C THR A 39 20.26 -0.59 5.20
N LYS A 40 21.24 -1.45 4.95
CA LYS A 40 21.25 -2.81 5.50
C LYS A 40 21.33 -2.81 7.02
N GLU A 41 22.27 -2.06 7.58
CA GLU A 41 22.46 -1.97 9.02
C GLU A 41 21.27 -1.31 9.70
N GLY A 42 20.69 -0.26 9.10
CA GLY A 42 19.49 0.40 9.63
C GLY A 42 18.27 -0.53 9.68
N VAL A 43 17.99 -1.26 8.60
CA VAL A 43 16.86 -2.21 8.56
C VAL A 43 17.14 -3.45 9.44
N ASN A 44 18.38 -3.90 9.54
CA ASN A 44 18.75 -5.08 10.32
C ASN A 44 18.84 -4.82 11.84
N GLN A 45 18.44 -3.64 12.30
CA GLN A 45 18.35 -3.36 13.73
C GLN A 45 17.22 -4.16 14.38
N ASP A 46 17.47 -4.65 15.59
CA ASP A 46 16.53 -5.48 16.36
C ASP A 46 15.19 -4.81 16.67
N TYR A 47 15.15 -3.47 16.65
CA TYR A 47 13.97 -2.66 16.87
C TYR A 47 13.18 -2.38 15.58
N VAL A 48 13.79 -2.59 14.41
CA VAL A 48 13.13 -2.45 13.09
C VAL A 48 12.57 -3.78 12.63
N ILE A 49 13.34 -4.87 12.71
CA ILE A 49 12.85 -6.22 12.37
C ILE A 49 12.82 -7.12 13.62
N PRO A 50 11.66 -7.69 14.01
CA PRO A 50 11.56 -8.47 15.24
C PRO A 50 12.44 -9.72 15.25
N LYS A 51 13.19 -9.93 16.33
CA LYS A 51 13.88 -11.20 16.59
C LYS A 51 12.89 -12.36 16.70
N GLY A 52 13.26 -13.50 16.15
CA GLY A 52 12.47 -14.73 16.22
C GLY A 52 11.62 -15.02 14.98
N LEU A 53 11.47 -14.05 14.06
CA LEU A 53 10.81 -14.27 12.76
C LEU A 53 11.75 -14.84 11.69
N GLY A 54 13.03 -15.06 12.02
CA GLY A 54 14.03 -15.56 11.07
C GLY A 54 14.34 -14.56 9.94
N LEU A 55 14.04 -13.28 10.15
CA LEU A 55 14.27 -12.22 9.17
C LEU A 55 15.74 -11.79 9.17
N LYS A 56 16.24 -11.46 7.98
CA LYS A 56 17.63 -10.97 7.77
C LYS A 56 17.66 -9.99 6.62
N VAL A 57 18.64 -9.08 6.64
CA VAL A 57 18.94 -8.22 5.49
C VAL A 57 20.24 -8.68 4.85
N VAL A 58 20.21 -8.96 3.55
CA VAL A 58 21.34 -9.51 2.79
C VAL A 58 21.46 -8.83 1.43
N SER A 59 22.61 -9.00 0.77
CA SER A 59 22.81 -8.67 -0.65
C SER A 59 22.92 -9.96 -1.47
N GLY A 60 22.59 -9.92 -2.76
CA GLY A 60 22.89 -11.04 -3.66
C GLY A 60 21.91 -11.21 -4.80
N PHE A 61 21.48 -12.45 -5.06
CA PHE A 61 20.71 -12.84 -6.23
C PHE A 61 19.41 -13.51 -5.83
N ILE A 62 18.43 -13.45 -6.74
CA ILE A 62 17.12 -14.07 -6.55
C ILE A 62 16.93 -15.17 -7.58
N THR A 63 16.41 -16.30 -7.14
CA THR A 63 15.93 -17.39 -7.99
C THR A 63 14.41 -17.34 -8.12
N VAL A 64 13.91 -17.61 -9.33
CA VAL A 64 12.49 -17.72 -9.65
C VAL A 64 12.31 -19.00 -10.45
N ALA A 65 11.44 -19.90 -9.98
CA ALA A 65 11.26 -21.23 -10.59
C ALA A 65 12.61 -21.96 -10.79
N ASP A 66 13.47 -21.97 -9.77
CA ASP A 66 14.82 -22.54 -9.77
C ASP A 66 15.82 -21.88 -10.76
N VAL A 67 15.43 -20.81 -11.45
CA VAL A 67 16.31 -20.06 -12.36
C VAL A 67 16.83 -18.82 -11.65
N MET A 68 18.15 -18.70 -11.55
CA MET A 68 18.80 -17.52 -10.98
C MET A 68 18.71 -16.35 -11.95
N LEU A 69 18.13 -15.25 -11.49
CA LEU A 69 18.11 -14.00 -12.24
C LEU A 69 19.53 -13.41 -12.31
N PRO A 70 19.92 -12.80 -13.45
CA PRO A 70 21.29 -12.33 -13.65
C PRO A 70 21.61 -11.07 -12.85
N GLN A 71 20.60 -10.35 -12.35
CA GLN A 71 20.80 -9.09 -11.66
C GLN A 71 21.16 -9.29 -10.19
N GLN A 72 22.17 -8.54 -9.75
CA GLN A 72 22.51 -8.45 -8.34
C GLN A 72 21.63 -7.40 -7.67
N ILE A 73 21.17 -7.72 -6.46
CA ILE A 73 20.33 -6.88 -5.61
C ILE A 73 21.17 -6.29 -4.48
N ASP A 74 21.13 -4.96 -4.35
CA ASP A 74 21.90 -4.19 -3.37
C ASP A 74 21.57 -4.64 -1.94
N ALA A 75 20.27 -4.72 -1.62
CA ALA A 75 19.78 -5.28 -0.37
C ALA A 75 18.41 -5.92 -0.53
N MET A 76 18.14 -6.95 0.26
CA MET A 76 16.85 -7.60 0.36
C MET A 76 16.55 -8.00 1.80
N LEU A 77 15.30 -7.80 2.22
CA LEU A 77 14.77 -8.35 3.45
C LEU A 77 14.21 -9.74 3.13
N VAL A 78 14.72 -10.76 3.81
CA VAL A 78 14.43 -12.17 3.53
C VAL A 78 14.08 -12.93 4.80
N VAL A 79 13.41 -14.07 4.63
CA VAL A 79 13.13 -15.03 5.71
C VAL A 79 13.96 -16.31 5.55
N GLY A 80 14.47 -16.79 6.69
CA GLY A 80 15.17 -18.07 6.79
C GLY A 80 16.63 -18.01 6.33
N ASP A 81 17.12 -19.14 5.83
CA ASP A 81 18.48 -19.28 5.32
C ASP A 81 18.47 -19.32 3.79
N GLY A 82 19.44 -18.63 3.19
CA GLY A 82 19.71 -18.68 1.76
C GLY A 82 21.07 -19.32 1.49
N LYS A 83 21.38 -19.53 0.21
CA LYS A 83 22.64 -20.15 -0.21
C LYS A 83 23.71 -19.09 -0.40
N ARG A 84 24.76 -19.11 0.42
CA ARG A 84 25.93 -18.24 0.21
C ARG A 84 26.58 -18.51 -1.16
N TYR A 85 26.85 -17.46 -1.92
CA TYR A 85 27.49 -17.56 -3.22
C TYR A 85 29.02 -17.71 -3.06
N GLY A 86 29.48 -18.96 -3.06
CA GLY A 86 30.90 -19.27 -2.88
C GLY A 86 31.44 -18.77 -1.55
N LYS A 87 32.57 -18.06 -1.57
CA LYS A 87 33.17 -17.41 -0.40
C LYS A 87 32.78 -15.92 -0.26
N THR A 88 31.89 -15.40 -1.09
CA THR A 88 31.46 -13.99 -1.05
C THR A 88 30.48 -13.74 0.09
N GLU A 89 30.19 -12.48 0.43
CA GLU A 89 29.11 -12.11 1.35
C GLU A 89 27.74 -11.99 0.65
N GLN A 90 27.62 -12.47 -0.59
CA GLN A 90 26.39 -12.48 -1.36
C GLN A 90 25.64 -13.80 -1.16
N PHE A 91 24.30 -13.74 -1.20
CA PHE A 91 23.43 -14.89 -1.01
C PHE A 91 22.47 -15.08 -2.19
N ILE A 92 21.99 -16.30 -2.36
CA ILE A 92 20.96 -16.67 -3.33
C ILE A 92 19.72 -17.08 -2.55
N TYR A 93 18.59 -16.45 -2.83
CA TYR A 93 17.29 -16.72 -2.21
C TYR A 93 16.22 -16.96 -3.26
N GLU A 94 15.32 -17.91 -3.00
CA GLU A 94 14.09 -18.05 -3.80
C GLU A 94 13.20 -16.83 -3.57
N ILE A 95 12.54 -16.36 -4.62
CA ILE A 95 11.69 -15.15 -4.56
C ILE A 95 10.59 -15.25 -3.50
N ALA A 96 10.10 -16.46 -3.22
CA ALA A 96 9.10 -16.72 -2.18
C ALA A 96 9.62 -16.45 -0.75
N GLN A 97 10.93 -16.35 -0.55
CA GLN A 97 11.56 -15.99 0.73
C GLN A 97 11.85 -14.50 0.86
N VAL A 98 11.61 -13.70 -0.19
CA VAL A 98 11.98 -12.29 -0.25
C VAL A 98 10.77 -11.42 0.06
N LEU A 99 10.87 -10.59 1.10
CA LEU A 99 9.81 -9.68 1.53
C LEU A 99 9.97 -8.31 0.85
N CYS A 100 11.18 -7.75 0.87
CA CYS A 100 11.49 -6.45 0.29
C CYS A 100 12.80 -6.50 -0.50
N ILE A 101 12.86 -5.67 -1.55
CA ILE A 101 14.02 -5.49 -2.42
C ILE A 101 14.34 -4.01 -2.47
N PHE A 102 15.60 -3.66 -2.30
CA PHE A 102 16.09 -2.29 -2.28
C PHE A 102 17.04 -2.05 -3.44
N GLU A 103 16.80 -0.98 -4.18
CA GLU A 103 17.74 -0.36 -5.10
C GLU A 103 18.21 0.94 -4.47
N ILE A 104 19.52 1.10 -4.23
CA ILE A 104 20.04 2.16 -3.36
C ILE A 104 20.89 3.12 -4.18
N LYS A 105 20.58 4.42 -4.09
CA LYS A 105 21.30 5.50 -4.76
C LYS A 105 21.72 6.56 -3.75
N LYS A 106 22.98 7.01 -3.83
CA LYS A 106 23.46 8.18 -3.08
C LYS A 106 22.62 9.41 -3.41
N THR A 107 22.41 9.68 -4.69
CA THR A 107 21.63 10.81 -5.19
C THR A 107 20.75 10.29 -6.29
N LEU A 108 19.43 10.32 -6.10
CA LEU A 108 18.48 9.84 -7.08
C LEU A 108 18.23 10.93 -8.13
N ARG A 109 18.76 10.75 -9.35
CA ARG A 109 18.45 11.58 -10.51
C ARG A 109 17.49 10.83 -11.43
N LYS A 110 16.96 11.52 -12.45
CA LYS A 110 16.00 10.94 -13.40
C LYS A 110 16.50 9.66 -14.08
N ASN A 111 17.75 9.65 -14.54
CA ASN A 111 18.33 8.44 -15.15
C ASN A 111 18.47 7.30 -14.13
N ASP A 112 18.91 7.61 -12.91
CA ASP A 112 18.99 6.61 -11.84
C ASP A 112 17.61 6.03 -11.50
N LEU A 113 16.56 6.86 -11.51
CA LEU A 113 15.18 6.44 -11.31
C LEU A 113 14.70 5.51 -12.42
N LYS A 114 14.98 5.83 -13.69
CA LYS A 114 14.63 4.98 -14.84
C LYS A 114 15.38 3.65 -14.80
N ASP A 115 16.68 3.68 -14.51
CA ASP A 115 17.51 2.47 -14.44
C ASP A 115 17.05 1.56 -13.30
N ALA A 116 16.77 2.14 -12.13
CA ALA A 116 16.19 1.43 -10.98
C ALA A 116 14.83 0.81 -11.33
N PHE A 117 13.97 1.55 -12.02
CA PHE A 117 12.68 1.05 -12.47
C PHE A 117 12.84 -0.15 -13.41
N LEU A 118 13.68 -0.03 -14.44
CA LEU A 118 13.93 -1.11 -15.40
C LEU A 118 14.51 -2.34 -14.72
N HIS A 119 15.42 -2.16 -13.76
CA HIS A 119 15.99 -3.24 -12.97
C HIS A 119 14.90 -4.00 -12.20
N LEU A 120 14.11 -3.29 -11.38
CA LEU A 120 13.08 -3.89 -10.53
C LEU A 120 11.93 -4.51 -11.35
N ARG A 121 11.64 -3.96 -12.53
CA ARG A 121 10.64 -4.46 -13.46
C ARG A 121 10.93 -5.88 -13.94
N GLU A 122 12.18 -6.19 -14.28
CA GLU A 122 12.54 -7.54 -14.76
C GLU A 122 12.27 -8.60 -13.70
N LEU A 123 12.54 -8.29 -12.43
CA LEU A 123 12.22 -9.17 -11.32
C LEU A 123 10.72 -9.32 -11.12
N LYS A 124 9.96 -8.21 -11.15
CA LYS A 124 8.48 -8.25 -11.05
C LYS A 124 7.86 -9.05 -12.20
N LYS A 125 8.42 -8.95 -13.40
CA LYS A 125 7.99 -9.74 -14.56
C LYS A 125 8.22 -11.23 -14.33
N ALA A 126 9.42 -11.62 -13.91
CA ALA A 126 9.73 -13.03 -13.60
C ALA A 126 8.81 -13.58 -12.50
N PHE A 127 8.56 -12.80 -11.44
CA PHE A 127 7.59 -13.15 -10.41
C PHE A 127 6.19 -13.40 -10.98
N THR A 128 5.67 -12.47 -11.78
CA THR A 128 4.31 -12.54 -12.34
C THR A 128 4.14 -13.73 -13.27
N GLU A 129 5.17 -14.04 -14.08
CA GLU A 129 5.19 -15.22 -14.95
C GLU A 129 5.15 -16.51 -14.13
N ASP A 130 5.99 -16.65 -13.10
CA ASP A 130 5.98 -17.82 -12.20
C ASP A 130 4.68 -17.94 -11.39
N PHE A 131 4.15 -16.82 -10.90
CA PHE A 131 2.90 -16.79 -10.16
C PHE A 131 1.73 -17.28 -11.02
N SER A 132 1.65 -16.82 -12.27
CA SER A 132 0.62 -17.25 -13.22
C SER A 132 0.78 -18.74 -13.55
N ARG A 133 2.02 -19.19 -13.81
CA ARG A 133 2.36 -20.60 -14.06
C ARG A 133 1.94 -21.51 -12.90
N LYS A 134 2.19 -21.11 -11.64
CA LYS A 134 1.77 -21.86 -10.45
C LYS A 134 0.25 -22.02 -10.38
N ILE A 135 -0.50 -20.99 -10.77
CA ILE A 135 -1.96 -21.04 -10.80
C ILE A 135 -2.44 -21.99 -11.90
N ASP A 136 -1.94 -21.80 -13.12
CA ASP A 136 -2.45 -22.48 -14.32
C ASP A 136 -1.98 -23.95 -14.41
N ASP A 137 -0.71 -24.22 -14.10
CA ASP A 137 -0.07 -25.53 -14.31
C ASP A 137 0.01 -26.37 -13.03
N GLU A 138 0.21 -25.74 -11.87
CA GLU A 138 0.38 -26.44 -10.58
C GLU A 138 -0.89 -26.43 -9.71
N GLY A 139 -1.93 -25.71 -10.14
CA GLY A 139 -3.21 -25.62 -9.43
C GLY A 139 -3.15 -24.81 -8.13
N PHE A 140 -2.13 -23.96 -7.95
CA PHE A 140 -2.02 -23.06 -6.80
C PHE A 140 -3.26 -22.16 -6.69
N GLN A 141 -3.85 -22.10 -5.49
CA GLN A 141 -5.01 -21.26 -5.19
C GLN A 141 -4.59 -20.13 -4.25
N PRO A 142 -4.41 -18.90 -4.75
CA PRO A 142 -4.03 -17.78 -3.89
C PRO A 142 -5.15 -17.45 -2.91
N ASN A 143 -4.75 -17.07 -1.70
CA ASN A 143 -5.67 -16.52 -0.71
C ASN A 143 -6.13 -15.13 -1.18
N VAL A 144 -7.43 -14.98 -1.37
CA VAL A 144 -8.04 -13.74 -1.86
C VAL A 144 -8.52 -12.81 -0.76
N PHE A 145 -8.49 -13.21 0.52
CA PHE A 145 -9.18 -12.48 1.59
C PHE A 145 -8.68 -11.05 1.77
N LEU A 146 -7.37 -10.86 1.92
CA LEU A 146 -6.79 -9.53 2.12
C LEU A 146 -6.90 -8.67 0.85
N ALA A 147 -6.61 -9.25 -0.33
CA ALA A 147 -6.80 -8.55 -1.61
C ALA A 147 -8.27 -8.17 -1.82
N GLY A 148 -9.20 -9.03 -1.41
CA GLY A 148 -10.63 -8.82 -1.51
C GLY A 148 -11.09 -7.70 -0.58
N HIS A 149 -10.53 -7.63 0.63
CA HIS A 149 -10.76 -6.49 1.52
C HIS A 149 -10.35 -5.18 0.85
N HIS A 150 -9.14 -5.13 0.27
CA HIS A 150 -8.64 -3.95 -0.44
C HIS A 150 -9.47 -3.62 -1.69
N PHE A 151 -9.87 -4.65 -2.46
CA PHE A 151 -10.77 -4.50 -3.61
C PHE A 151 -12.09 -3.86 -3.19
N SER A 152 -12.71 -4.33 -2.12
CA SER A 152 -13.96 -3.77 -1.60
C SER A 152 -13.80 -2.35 -1.08
N GLN A 153 -12.68 -2.03 -0.41
CA GLN A 153 -12.38 -0.66 0.02
C GLN A 153 -12.25 0.28 -1.19
N ILE A 154 -11.54 -0.15 -2.24
CA ILE A 154 -11.32 0.65 -3.46
C ILE A 154 -12.61 0.80 -4.26
N THR A 155 -13.35 -0.28 -4.49
CA THR A 155 -14.44 -0.30 -5.48
C THR A 155 -15.82 -0.07 -4.90
N GLY A 156 -16.00 -0.28 -3.60
CA GLY A 156 -17.34 -0.28 -2.98
C GLY A 156 -18.18 -1.49 -3.32
N ARG A 157 -17.61 -2.51 -3.96
CA ARG A 157 -18.31 -3.71 -4.38
C ARG A 157 -17.80 -4.93 -3.63
N LYS A 158 -18.64 -5.96 -3.59
CA LYS A 158 -18.31 -7.24 -2.97
C LYS A 158 -17.17 -7.91 -3.73
N ALA A 159 -16.13 -8.31 -3.02
CA ALA A 159 -15.01 -9.05 -3.58
C ALA A 159 -15.40 -10.51 -3.89
N PRO A 160 -14.69 -11.18 -4.82
CA PRO A 160 -14.87 -12.61 -5.04
C PRO A 160 -14.52 -13.42 -3.78
N GLY A 161 -15.30 -14.48 -3.50
CA GLY A 161 -15.07 -15.37 -2.37
C GLY A 161 -13.87 -16.31 -2.55
N SER A 162 -13.46 -16.55 -3.80
CA SER A 162 -12.30 -17.36 -4.16
C SER A 162 -11.64 -16.86 -5.45
N TYR A 163 -10.42 -17.29 -5.73
CA TYR A 163 -9.74 -16.95 -6.99
C TYR A 163 -10.54 -17.40 -8.23
N ASN A 164 -11.20 -18.56 -8.16
CA ASN A 164 -12.00 -19.07 -9.28
C ASN A 164 -13.26 -18.24 -9.56
N ASP A 165 -13.81 -17.57 -8.54
CA ASP A 165 -14.97 -16.69 -8.70
C ASP A 165 -14.62 -15.42 -9.48
N LEU A 166 -13.32 -15.07 -9.59
CA LEU A 166 -12.86 -13.92 -10.34
C LEU A 166 -13.36 -13.92 -11.78
N LYS A 167 -13.44 -15.09 -12.42
CA LYS A 167 -13.91 -15.26 -13.81
C LYS A 167 -15.37 -14.81 -14.02
N ARG A 168 -16.14 -14.62 -12.94
CA ARG A 168 -17.54 -14.16 -12.98
C ARG A 168 -17.65 -12.63 -12.97
N PHE A 169 -16.58 -11.94 -12.60
CA PHE A 169 -16.54 -10.48 -12.56
C PHE A 169 -16.29 -9.94 -13.96
N ASP A 170 -16.61 -8.66 -14.17
CA ASP A 170 -16.21 -7.99 -15.40
C ASP A 170 -14.68 -7.90 -15.49
N VAL A 171 -14.16 -7.79 -16.70
CA VAL A 171 -12.73 -7.94 -16.92
C VAL A 171 -11.88 -6.80 -16.32
N LYS A 172 -12.48 -5.65 -16.03
CA LYS A 172 -11.81 -4.52 -15.36
C LYS A 172 -11.62 -4.82 -13.87
N ASP A 173 -12.59 -5.50 -13.27
CA ASP A 173 -12.46 -5.99 -11.89
C ASP A 173 -11.50 -7.15 -11.78
N GLN A 174 -11.49 -8.01 -12.81
CA GLN A 174 -10.55 -9.12 -12.86
C GLN A 174 -9.10 -8.64 -12.77
N ILE A 175 -8.72 -7.66 -13.60
CA ILE A 175 -7.35 -7.13 -13.61
C ILE A 175 -7.01 -6.37 -12.31
N LEU A 176 -7.97 -5.66 -11.71
CA LEU A 176 -7.75 -4.95 -10.44
C LEU A 176 -7.53 -5.93 -9.29
N MET A 177 -8.44 -6.87 -9.10
CA MET A 177 -8.33 -7.87 -8.05
C MET A 177 -7.08 -8.74 -8.24
N TYR A 178 -6.77 -9.16 -9.46
CA TYR A 178 -5.56 -9.95 -9.74
C TYR A 178 -4.28 -9.18 -9.39
N THR A 179 -4.25 -7.88 -9.68
CA THR A 179 -3.13 -6.99 -9.30
C THR A 179 -2.97 -6.92 -7.79
N LEU A 180 -4.06 -6.75 -7.02
CA LEU A 180 -4.00 -6.70 -5.55
C LEU A 180 -3.53 -8.04 -4.96
N ILE A 181 -3.97 -9.17 -5.54
CA ILE A 181 -3.47 -10.49 -5.16
C ILE A 181 -1.95 -10.55 -5.39
N GLN A 182 -1.47 -10.17 -6.57
CA GLN A 182 -0.04 -10.20 -6.87
C GLN A 182 0.79 -9.34 -5.91
N GLU A 183 0.33 -8.14 -5.56
CA GLU A 183 1.06 -7.25 -4.65
C GLU A 183 1.22 -7.83 -3.23
N ILE A 184 0.25 -8.65 -2.76
CA ILE A 184 0.36 -9.36 -1.48
C ILE A 184 1.49 -10.39 -1.50
N TYR A 185 1.64 -11.14 -2.60
CA TYR A 185 2.62 -12.21 -2.71
C TYR A 185 3.99 -11.74 -3.19
N ALA A 186 4.05 -10.73 -4.05
CA ALA A 186 5.30 -10.23 -4.61
C ALA A 186 6.15 -9.52 -3.56
N PRO A 187 7.49 -9.55 -3.66
CA PRO A 187 8.33 -8.68 -2.85
C PRO A 187 7.97 -7.20 -3.06
N ALA A 188 8.00 -6.41 -1.99
CA ALA A 188 7.89 -4.96 -2.08
C ALA A 188 9.18 -4.38 -2.66
N THR A 189 9.08 -3.49 -3.64
CA THR A 189 10.25 -2.92 -4.33
C THR A 189 10.46 -1.47 -3.93
N ILE A 190 11.65 -1.15 -3.43
CA ILE A 190 11.97 0.13 -2.80
C ILE A 190 13.16 0.75 -3.53
N ILE A 191 12.98 1.94 -4.08
CA ILE A 191 14.06 2.76 -4.63
C ILE A 191 14.43 3.79 -3.57
N GLN A 192 15.60 3.65 -2.96
CA GLN A 192 16.08 4.51 -1.88
C GLN A 192 17.09 5.53 -2.40
N GLY A 193 16.72 6.81 -2.38
CA GLY A 193 17.60 7.93 -2.69
C GLY A 193 17.96 8.75 -1.44
N TYR A 194 19.19 8.65 -0.95
CA TYR A 194 19.65 9.45 0.20
C TYR A 194 19.73 10.95 -0.08
N GLY A 195 19.87 11.31 -1.36
CA GLY A 195 19.77 12.65 -1.90
C GLY A 195 18.94 12.67 -3.18
N GLY A 196 18.76 13.84 -3.79
CA GLY A 196 18.15 13.97 -5.11
C GLY A 196 17.25 15.18 -5.23
N TYR A 197 15.94 14.94 -5.30
CA TYR A 197 14.95 15.98 -5.52
C TYR A 197 14.77 16.86 -4.30
N GLU A 198 14.78 18.18 -4.51
CA GLU A 198 14.69 19.18 -3.44
C GLU A 198 13.25 19.59 -3.12
N THR A 199 12.29 19.18 -3.95
CA THR A 199 10.85 19.45 -3.75
C THR A 199 10.01 18.22 -4.07
N GLU A 200 8.83 18.14 -3.44
CA GLU A 200 7.85 17.08 -3.73
C GLU A 200 7.37 17.18 -5.18
N TYR A 201 7.11 18.41 -5.66
CA TYR A 201 6.78 18.66 -7.05
C TYR A 201 7.86 18.11 -8.00
N GLY A 202 9.14 18.34 -7.70
CA GLY A 202 10.25 17.88 -8.53
C GLY A 202 10.32 16.35 -8.65
N LEU A 203 10.13 15.64 -7.53
CA LEU A 203 10.07 14.17 -7.53
C LEU A 203 8.86 13.65 -8.32
N ARG A 204 7.68 14.25 -8.12
CA ARG A 204 6.45 13.91 -8.84
C ARG A 204 6.63 14.06 -10.35
N THR A 205 7.11 15.22 -10.80
CA THR A 205 7.34 15.50 -12.23
C THR A 205 8.32 14.49 -12.82
N ALA A 206 9.46 14.28 -12.17
CA ALA A 206 10.45 13.35 -12.72
C ALA A 206 9.96 11.90 -12.78
N PHE A 207 9.12 11.47 -11.84
CA PHE A 207 8.47 10.16 -11.89
C PHE A 207 7.53 10.05 -13.09
N ILE A 208 6.59 11.00 -13.25
CA ILE A 208 5.65 11.00 -14.36
C ILE A 208 6.39 11.04 -15.71
N ASP A 209 7.33 11.98 -15.88
CA ASP A 209 8.10 12.08 -17.12
C ASP A 209 8.87 10.78 -17.42
N SER A 210 9.35 10.09 -16.39
CA SER A 210 10.07 8.81 -16.57
C SER A 210 9.14 7.71 -17.07
N LEU A 211 7.89 7.65 -16.56
CA LEU A 211 6.89 6.70 -17.06
C LEU A 211 6.52 7.00 -18.52
N GLU A 212 6.31 8.29 -18.86
CA GLU A 212 6.00 8.71 -20.22
C GLU A 212 7.12 8.37 -21.20
N GLU A 213 8.38 8.65 -20.83
CA GLU A 213 9.54 8.30 -21.65
C GLU A 213 9.68 6.78 -21.84
N LEU A 214 9.52 6.00 -20.77
CA LEU A 214 9.57 4.53 -20.86
C LEU A 214 8.44 3.98 -21.75
N TYR A 215 7.24 4.56 -21.66
CA TYR A 215 6.14 4.17 -22.55
C TYR A 215 6.42 4.56 -24.00
N ALA A 216 6.99 5.74 -24.26
CA ALA A 216 7.37 6.16 -25.60
C ALA A 216 8.46 5.26 -26.21
N GLU A 217 9.39 4.76 -25.39
CA GLU A 217 10.50 3.90 -25.82
C GLU A 217 10.08 2.44 -26.05
N TYR A 218 9.26 1.86 -25.16
CA TYR A 218 8.96 0.43 -25.14
C TYR A 218 7.48 0.07 -25.39
N GLY A 219 6.58 1.05 -25.45
CA GLY A 219 5.13 0.84 -25.60
C GLY A 219 4.55 -0.11 -24.55
N ASN A 220 3.72 -1.06 -24.99
CA ASN A 220 3.15 -2.10 -24.10
C ASN A 220 4.21 -3.03 -23.48
N GLY A 221 5.42 -3.07 -24.04
CA GLY A 221 6.56 -3.80 -23.48
C GLY A 221 7.27 -3.06 -22.35
N ALA A 222 6.87 -1.83 -22.02
CA ALA A 222 7.48 -1.02 -20.97
C ALA A 222 7.29 -1.60 -19.56
N GLY A 223 6.36 -2.55 -19.38
CA GLY A 223 6.01 -3.17 -18.10
C GLY A 223 5.50 -2.17 -17.06
N LEU A 224 4.78 -1.14 -17.52
CA LEU A 224 4.19 -0.09 -16.70
C LEU A 224 2.81 -0.48 -16.14
N GLY A 225 2.47 -1.78 -16.11
CA GLY A 225 1.31 -2.23 -15.34
C GLY A 225 1.53 -1.98 -13.85
N VAL A 226 0.45 -1.86 -13.08
CA VAL A 226 0.54 -1.56 -11.64
C VAL A 226 1.49 -2.49 -10.87
N PRO A 227 1.56 -3.82 -11.13
CA PRO A 227 2.55 -4.69 -10.48
C PRO A 227 4.02 -4.31 -10.75
N GLY A 228 4.31 -3.73 -11.92
CA GLY A 228 5.65 -3.31 -12.33
C GLY A 228 6.11 -1.98 -11.72
N LEU A 229 5.19 -1.16 -11.21
CA LEU A 229 5.53 0.08 -10.51
C LEU A 229 6.27 -0.24 -9.18
N PRO A 230 7.24 0.57 -8.73
CA PRO A 230 7.83 0.44 -7.40
C PRO A 230 6.80 0.58 -6.28
N SER A 231 6.99 -0.13 -5.17
CA SER A 231 6.15 0.02 -3.98
C SER A 231 6.44 1.33 -3.23
N LEU A 232 7.71 1.75 -3.20
CA LEU A 232 8.16 2.99 -2.58
C LEU A 232 9.36 3.57 -3.35
N ILE A 233 9.35 4.89 -3.54
CA ILE A 233 10.49 5.66 -4.02
C ILE A 233 10.74 6.75 -3.00
N THR A 234 11.98 6.91 -2.55
CA THR A 234 12.37 8.01 -1.65
C THR A 234 13.43 8.88 -2.30
N SER A 235 13.40 10.17 -1.99
CA SER A 235 14.46 11.11 -2.34
C SER A 235 14.49 12.25 -1.35
N ASN A 236 15.61 12.42 -0.63
CA ASN A 236 15.68 13.34 0.51
C ASN A 236 14.52 13.04 1.49
N ASN A 237 13.65 14.02 1.73
CA ASN A 237 12.49 13.93 2.62
C ASN A 237 11.19 13.55 1.89
N PHE A 238 11.23 13.40 0.56
CA PHE A 238 10.05 13.14 -0.25
C PHE A 238 9.93 11.66 -0.55
N SER A 239 8.69 11.17 -0.61
CA SER A 239 8.43 9.79 -1.01
C SER A 239 7.27 9.70 -2.00
N LEU A 240 7.32 8.73 -2.90
CA LEU A 240 6.19 8.25 -3.67
C LEU A 240 5.86 6.83 -3.20
N VAL A 241 4.63 6.59 -2.79
CA VAL A 241 4.17 5.33 -2.21
C VAL A 241 3.02 4.75 -3.01
N LYS A 242 3.03 3.42 -3.20
CA LYS A 242 1.98 2.71 -3.91
C LYS A 242 0.76 2.44 -3.01
N GLY A 243 -0.43 2.74 -3.52
CA GLY A 243 -1.71 2.62 -2.80
C GLY A 243 -2.39 1.26 -2.93
N CYS A 244 -1.67 0.15 -2.79
CA CYS A 244 -2.19 -1.21 -3.00
C CYS A 244 -2.46 -2.01 -1.71
N GLY A 245 -2.50 -1.35 -0.55
CA GLY A 245 -2.66 -1.99 0.76
C GLY A 245 -1.34 -2.31 1.46
N LEU A 246 -0.23 -1.85 0.88
CA LEU A 246 1.12 -2.02 1.38
C LEU A 246 1.86 -0.67 1.29
N PRO A 247 1.80 0.21 2.31
CA PRO A 247 1.04 0.07 3.56
C PRO A 247 -0.40 0.63 3.46
N PHE A 248 -0.73 1.39 2.42
CA PHE A 248 -2.00 2.14 2.35
C PHE A 248 -2.90 1.70 1.21
N ILE A 249 -4.21 1.77 1.46
CA ILE A 249 -5.20 1.92 0.41
C ILE A 249 -5.50 3.40 0.26
N MET A 250 -5.50 3.88 -0.98
CA MET A 250 -5.73 5.28 -1.29
C MET A 250 -6.78 5.41 -2.39
N THR A 251 -7.74 6.31 -2.18
CA THR A 251 -8.68 6.72 -3.21
C THR A 251 -8.80 8.24 -3.22
N ASN A 252 -9.30 8.81 -4.31
CA ASN A 252 -9.72 10.21 -4.32
C ASN A 252 -11.13 10.36 -3.72
N GLN A 253 -11.67 11.58 -3.76
CA GLN A 253 -13.01 11.89 -3.24
C GLN A 253 -14.14 11.15 -3.99
N GLU A 254 -13.92 10.82 -5.25
CA GLU A 254 -14.83 10.03 -6.10
C GLU A 254 -14.61 8.52 -5.94
N ARG A 255 -13.78 8.12 -4.97
CA ARG A 255 -13.38 6.74 -4.70
C ARG A 255 -12.65 6.05 -5.87
N GLU A 256 -12.04 6.82 -6.76
CA GLU A 256 -11.16 6.26 -7.79
C GLU A 256 -9.83 5.85 -7.15
N TRP A 257 -9.27 4.72 -7.59
CA TRP A 257 -8.05 4.17 -7.02
C TRP A 257 -6.84 5.07 -7.28
N VAL A 258 -6.27 5.63 -6.22
CA VAL A 258 -5.00 6.36 -6.25
C VAL A 258 -3.87 5.35 -6.10
N VAL A 259 -3.26 4.98 -7.22
CA VAL A 259 -2.19 3.97 -7.24
C VAL A 259 -0.86 4.52 -6.73
N ILE A 260 -0.57 5.81 -6.93
CA ILE A 260 0.61 6.46 -6.38
C ILE A 260 0.19 7.74 -5.66
N GLY A 261 0.63 7.87 -4.41
CA GLY A 261 0.56 9.08 -3.60
C GLY A 261 1.96 9.58 -3.26
N SER A 262 2.08 10.82 -2.80
CA SER A 262 3.34 11.43 -2.41
C SER A 262 3.29 11.97 -0.98
N THR A 263 4.41 11.90 -0.27
CA THR A 263 4.64 12.53 1.04
C THR A 263 5.88 13.42 0.97
N ARG A 264 6.00 14.34 1.93
CA ARG A 264 7.09 15.35 1.95
C ARG A 264 7.88 15.44 3.23
N PHE A 265 7.80 14.42 4.07
CA PHE A 265 8.58 14.29 5.30
C PHE A 265 8.89 12.82 5.56
N LYS A 266 9.92 12.59 6.39
CA LYS A 266 10.24 11.29 7.00
C LYS A 266 10.20 10.10 6.03
N SER A 267 11.05 10.14 5.00
CA SER A 267 11.17 9.06 4.02
C SER A 267 11.55 7.71 4.64
N ILE A 268 12.33 7.73 5.73
CA ILE A 268 12.69 6.55 6.51
C ILE A 268 11.48 5.98 7.26
N ARG A 269 10.64 6.84 7.87
CA ARG A 269 9.35 6.42 8.42
C ARG A 269 8.51 5.71 7.37
N MET A 270 8.48 6.24 6.15
CA MET A 270 7.72 5.63 5.07
C MET A 270 8.24 4.27 4.62
N MET A 271 9.57 4.11 4.60
CA MET A 271 10.18 2.81 4.39
C MET A 271 9.79 1.83 5.50
N MET A 272 9.76 2.28 6.76
CA MET A 272 9.41 1.44 7.89
C MET A 272 7.93 1.00 7.87
N GLU A 273 7.00 1.89 7.53
CA GLU A 273 5.57 1.57 7.32
C GLU A 273 5.40 0.43 6.31
N LEU A 274 6.10 0.51 5.17
CA LEU A 274 6.05 -0.51 4.12
C LEU A 274 6.66 -1.85 4.60
N ILE A 275 7.85 -1.81 5.22
CA ILE A 275 8.53 -3.01 5.71
C ILE A 275 7.67 -3.71 6.77
N TRP A 276 7.16 -2.97 7.75
CA TRP A 276 6.33 -3.52 8.82
C TRP A 276 5.01 -4.08 8.29
N SER A 277 4.39 -3.41 7.33
CA SER A 277 3.18 -3.91 6.67
C SER A 277 3.47 -5.24 5.96
N LYS A 278 4.60 -5.34 5.25
CA LYS A 278 5.00 -6.56 4.57
C LYS A 278 5.32 -7.70 5.53
N ILE A 279 6.03 -7.43 6.63
CA ILE A 279 6.29 -8.43 7.69
C ILE A 279 5.00 -8.90 8.33
N SER A 280 4.08 -7.97 8.65
CA SER A 280 2.81 -8.31 9.29
C SER A 280 2.00 -9.27 8.43
N ILE A 281 1.94 -9.02 7.12
CA ILE A 281 1.20 -9.84 6.15
C ILE A 281 1.93 -11.18 5.89
N PHE A 282 3.24 -11.14 5.64
CA PHE A 282 3.99 -12.33 5.25
C PHE A 282 4.16 -13.31 6.42
N CYS A 283 4.43 -12.80 7.63
CA CYS A 283 4.67 -13.61 8.82
C CYS A 283 3.42 -13.82 9.68
N ASP A 284 2.26 -13.28 9.27
CA ASP A 284 1.02 -13.25 10.07
C ASP A 284 1.28 -12.78 11.51
N SER A 285 1.94 -11.62 11.63
CA SER A 285 2.44 -11.11 12.90
C SER A 285 1.85 -9.74 13.24
N GLN A 286 1.54 -9.52 14.52
CA GLN A 286 1.12 -8.21 15.02
C GLN A 286 2.34 -7.41 15.45
N LEU A 287 2.63 -6.33 14.72
CA LEU A 287 3.69 -5.39 15.05
C LEU A 287 3.18 -4.24 15.93
N PRO A 288 4.05 -3.61 16.75
CA PRO A 288 3.65 -2.60 17.73
C PRO A 288 3.49 -1.21 17.07
N TRP A 289 2.48 -1.08 16.21
CA TRP A 289 2.15 0.12 15.43
C TRP A 289 1.88 1.37 16.30
N GLY A 290 1.46 1.21 17.56
CA GLY A 290 1.03 2.32 18.42
C GLY A 290 -0.47 2.54 18.35
N ASP A 291 -0.93 3.75 18.68
CA ASP A 291 -2.37 4.08 18.70
C ASP A 291 -2.96 4.34 17.30
N GLY A 292 -2.11 4.59 16.29
CA GLY A 292 -2.52 4.82 14.91
C GLY A 292 -3.30 6.11 14.68
N VAL A 293 -3.28 7.06 15.63
CA VAL A 293 -4.00 8.35 15.50
C VAL A 293 -3.20 9.34 14.66
N SER A 294 -1.87 9.30 14.72
CA SER A 294 -0.99 10.09 13.87
C SER A 294 -0.75 9.35 12.54
N MET A 295 -1.18 9.93 11.42
CA MET A 295 -1.08 9.34 10.09
C MET A 295 -0.24 10.20 9.14
N GLU A 296 0.38 9.55 8.15
CA GLU A 296 1.10 10.27 7.10
C GLU A 296 0.18 11.14 6.25
N ASN A 297 0.60 12.38 5.98
CA ASN A 297 -0.12 13.29 5.12
C ASN A 297 0.16 13.03 3.64
N VAL A 298 -0.46 11.98 3.09
CA VAL A 298 -0.29 11.58 1.69
C VAL A 298 -1.13 12.43 0.75
N SER A 299 -0.51 13.01 -0.28
CA SER A 299 -1.20 13.69 -1.38
C SER A 299 -1.37 12.72 -2.56
N PRO A 300 -2.53 12.67 -3.22
CA PRO A 300 -2.70 11.85 -4.42
C PRO A 300 -1.84 12.39 -5.58
N LEU A 301 -1.30 11.48 -6.41
CA LEU A 301 -0.55 11.81 -7.62
C LEU A 301 -1.09 11.13 -8.87
N MET A 302 -1.36 9.82 -8.83
CA MET A 302 -1.70 9.05 -10.03
C MET A 302 -2.83 8.09 -9.73
N LEU A 303 -3.86 8.11 -10.57
CA LEU A 303 -4.97 7.16 -10.54
C LEU A 303 -4.64 5.92 -11.38
N ALA A 304 -5.19 4.75 -11.04
CA ALA A 304 -5.15 3.57 -11.88
C ALA A 304 -6.56 3.14 -12.27
N ILE A 305 -6.91 3.30 -13.54
CA ILE A 305 -8.23 2.97 -14.05
C ILE A 305 -8.07 1.82 -15.06
N PRO A 306 -8.67 0.65 -14.80
CA PRO A 306 -8.68 -0.44 -15.78
C PRO A 306 -9.35 0.03 -17.08
N ALA A 307 -8.66 -0.19 -18.20
CA ALA A 307 -9.11 0.23 -19.52
C ALA A 307 -8.86 -0.87 -20.55
N GLU A 308 -9.73 -0.93 -21.56
CA GLU A 308 -9.57 -1.79 -22.72
C GLU A 308 -9.30 -0.93 -23.95
N HIS A 309 -8.25 -1.26 -24.70
CA HIS A 309 -7.90 -0.59 -25.94
C HIS A 309 -7.47 -1.63 -26.99
N ASN A 310 -8.16 -1.65 -28.14
CA ASN A 310 -7.93 -2.62 -29.22
C ASN A 310 -7.94 -4.09 -28.74
N GLY A 311 -8.84 -4.44 -27.83
CA GLY A 311 -8.97 -5.80 -27.27
C GLY A 311 -7.88 -6.18 -26.27
N GLN A 312 -6.98 -5.25 -25.91
CA GLN A 312 -6.01 -5.43 -24.82
C GLN A 312 -6.48 -4.68 -23.58
N ILE A 313 -6.36 -5.34 -22.43
CA ILE A 313 -6.76 -4.78 -21.15
C ILE A 313 -5.49 -4.34 -20.41
N GLY A 314 -5.54 -3.14 -19.86
CA GLY A 314 -4.44 -2.55 -19.14
C GLY A 314 -4.91 -1.40 -18.26
N TRP A 315 -4.02 -0.44 -18.07
CA TRP A 315 -4.20 0.64 -17.11
C TRP A 315 -4.13 1.99 -17.81
N ARG A 316 -5.07 2.86 -17.50
CA ARG A 316 -4.99 4.29 -17.79
C ARG A 316 -4.58 5.02 -16.52
N TYR A 317 -3.60 5.91 -16.63
CA TYR A 317 -3.02 6.63 -15.49
C TYR A 317 -3.25 8.14 -15.56
N PRO A 318 -4.45 8.65 -15.24
CA PRO A 318 -4.63 10.08 -15.03
C PRO A 318 -3.74 10.59 -13.88
N THR A 319 -3.11 11.74 -14.09
CA THR A 319 -2.36 12.44 -13.05
C THR A 319 -3.22 13.49 -12.36
N ILE A 320 -2.96 13.68 -11.07
CA ILE A 320 -3.49 14.77 -10.25
C ILE A 320 -2.31 15.68 -9.99
N GLU A 321 -2.29 16.87 -10.59
CA GLU A 321 -1.13 17.76 -10.53
C GLU A 321 -1.41 18.98 -9.67
N TYR A 322 -0.62 19.11 -8.60
CA TYR A 322 -0.65 20.26 -7.70
C TYR A 322 0.63 21.07 -7.85
N LYS A 323 0.50 22.39 -7.65
CA LYS A 323 1.67 23.28 -7.54
C LYS A 323 2.38 23.02 -6.21
N GLU A 324 3.69 23.26 -6.15
CA GLU A 324 4.49 23.05 -4.93
C GLU A 324 3.86 23.69 -3.69
N LYS A 325 3.34 24.92 -3.80
CA LYS A 325 2.66 25.62 -2.69
C LYS A 325 1.46 24.84 -2.11
N THR A 326 0.73 24.09 -2.92
CA THR A 326 -0.39 23.24 -2.46
C THR A 326 0.11 21.96 -1.81
N LEU A 327 1.27 21.47 -2.24
CA LEU A 327 1.96 20.35 -1.60
C LEU A 327 2.53 20.76 -0.22
N GLU A 328 2.78 22.05 -0.03
CA GLU A 328 2.88 22.86 1.20
C GLU A 328 2.03 22.42 2.41
N ARG A 329 2.25 21.25 3.05
CA ARG A 329 1.33 20.72 4.08
C ARG A 329 2.02 20.22 5.35
N ALA A 330 1.23 19.98 6.40
CA ALA A 330 1.72 19.41 7.65
C ALA A 330 2.23 17.98 7.44
N GLU A 331 3.20 17.57 8.28
CA GLU A 331 3.81 16.24 8.24
C GLU A 331 2.81 15.11 8.46
N HIS A 332 2.02 15.25 9.51
CA HIS A 332 1.01 14.28 9.88
C HIS A 332 -0.39 14.89 9.79
N ILE A 333 -1.36 14.02 9.54
CA ILE A 333 -2.77 14.28 9.79
C ILE A 333 -3.22 13.45 10.99
N GLU A 334 -4.24 13.95 11.67
CA GLU A 334 -4.90 13.20 12.71
C GLU A 334 -5.97 12.31 12.08
N TRP A 335 -5.90 11.00 12.36
CA TRP A 335 -6.96 10.08 12.02
C TRP A 335 -8.21 10.43 12.82
N GLU A 336 -9.35 10.42 12.14
CA GLU A 336 -10.67 10.56 12.75
C GLU A 336 -11.58 9.45 12.21
N PRO A 337 -12.55 8.96 13.00
CA PRO A 337 -13.57 8.03 12.51
C PRO A 337 -14.42 8.72 11.43
N ASN A 338 -15.04 7.91 10.57
CA ASN A 338 -15.89 8.44 9.51
C ASN A 338 -17.15 9.08 10.11
N ALA A 339 -17.35 10.36 9.86
CA ALA A 339 -18.60 11.04 10.20
C ALA A 339 -19.70 10.65 9.20
N ILE A 340 -20.88 10.31 9.73
CA ILE A 340 -22.09 10.02 8.96
C ILE A 340 -23.26 10.86 9.46
N THR A 341 -24.21 11.14 8.57
CA THR A 341 -25.43 11.89 8.85
C THR A 341 -26.43 11.09 9.70
N ASN A 342 -27.47 11.74 10.21
CA ASN A 342 -28.55 11.04 10.93
C ASN A 342 -29.27 10.02 10.04
N ASN A 343 -29.50 10.33 8.76
CA ASN A 343 -30.18 9.43 7.83
C ASN A 343 -29.31 8.18 7.55
N GLU A 344 -28.00 8.38 7.35
CA GLU A 344 -27.04 7.27 7.20
C GLU A 344 -26.92 6.43 8.48
N TYR A 345 -27.04 7.06 9.65
CA TYR A 345 -27.08 6.36 10.94
C TYR A 345 -28.35 5.53 11.08
N ASP A 346 -29.53 6.05 10.72
CA ASP A 346 -30.78 5.30 10.77
C ASP A 346 -30.77 4.12 9.79
N MET A 347 -30.18 4.29 8.60
CA MET A 347 -29.89 3.18 7.68
C MET A 347 -28.94 2.14 8.30
N PHE A 348 -27.89 2.57 9.00
CA PHE A 348 -27.00 1.65 9.73
C PHE A 348 -27.74 0.87 10.82
N ILE A 349 -28.71 1.48 11.52
CA ILE A 349 -29.55 0.78 12.49
C ILE A 349 -30.44 -0.27 11.80
N GLN A 350 -31.01 0.02 10.64
CA GLN A 350 -31.76 -0.99 9.88
C GLN A 350 -30.85 -2.13 9.41
N LEU A 351 -29.64 -1.81 8.97
CA LEU A 351 -28.63 -2.82 8.65
C LEU A 351 -28.33 -3.75 9.83
N MET A 352 -28.28 -3.21 11.06
CA MET A 352 -28.13 -4.03 12.26
C MET A 352 -29.36 -4.92 12.53
N CYS A 353 -30.57 -4.38 12.39
CA CYS A 353 -31.81 -5.13 12.57
C CYS A 353 -31.91 -6.31 11.59
N ASP A 354 -31.42 -6.12 10.35
CA ASP A 354 -31.41 -7.13 9.29
C ASP A 354 -30.19 -8.07 9.35
N GLY A 355 -29.46 -8.08 10.47
CA GLY A 355 -28.35 -9.02 10.69
C GLY A 355 -27.08 -8.70 9.87
N GLY A 356 -26.94 -7.47 9.41
CA GLY A 356 -25.77 -6.98 8.67
C GLY A 356 -25.88 -7.06 7.15
N MET A 357 -27.05 -7.41 6.60
CA MET A 357 -27.31 -7.40 5.16
C MET A 357 -28.61 -6.64 4.89
N LEU A 358 -28.51 -5.42 4.36
CA LEU A 358 -29.67 -4.56 4.17
C LEU A 358 -30.02 -4.45 2.69
N LYS A 359 -31.24 -4.86 2.33
CA LYS A 359 -31.75 -4.69 0.97
C LYS A 359 -32.41 -3.32 0.81
N ILE A 360 -31.99 -2.56 -0.18
CA ILE A 360 -32.59 -1.29 -0.56
C ILE A 360 -33.84 -1.57 -1.41
N ASN A 361 -35.01 -1.37 -0.81
CA ASN A 361 -36.32 -1.61 -1.43
C ASN A 361 -37.37 -0.62 -0.91
N GLU A 362 -38.60 -0.72 -1.42
CA GLU A 362 -39.71 0.15 -1.00
C GLU A 362 -40.06 0.01 0.49
N GLU A 363 -39.94 -1.19 1.06
CA GLU A 363 -40.21 -1.44 2.49
C GLU A 363 -39.21 -0.69 3.39
N LEU A 364 -37.92 -0.70 3.04
CA LEU A 364 -36.91 0.09 3.75
C LEU A 364 -37.21 1.59 3.66
N CYS A 365 -37.62 2.05 2.48
CA CYS A 365 -37.98 3.45 2.25
C CYS A 365 -39.17 3.89 3.10
N GLU A 366 -40.18 3.03 3.30
CA GLU A 366 -41.30 3.29 4.22
C GLU A 366 -40.82 3.40 5.68
N VAL A 367 -39.86 2.58 6.09
CA VAL A 367 -39.29 2.60 7.45
C VAL A 367 -38.43 3.85 7.70
N LEU A 368 -37.65 4.27 6.70
CA LEU A 368 -36.75 5.43 6.79
C LEU A 368 -37.43 6.76 6.39
N ASP A 369 -38.70 6.72 5.96
CA ASP A 369 -39.44 7.88 5.42
C ASP A 369 -38.65 8.62 4.33
N CYS A 370 -38.17 7.88 3.34
CA CYS A 370 -37.37 8.41 2.24
C CYS A 370 -37.79 7.81 0.89
N THR A 371 -37.29 8.38 -0.19
CA THR A 371 -37.40 7.82 -1.55
C THR A 371 -36.33 6.74 -1.79
N ILE A 372 -36.53 5.92 -2.83
CA ILE A 372 -35.54 4.91 -3.23
C ILE A 372 -34.21 5.53 -3.67
N ASP A 373 -34.25 6.71 -4.29
CA ASP A 373 -33.05 7.42 -4.75
C ASP A 373 -32.26 7.97 -3.54
N GLU A 374 -32.96 8.52 -2.54
CA GLU A 374 -32.33 8.95 -1.28
C GLU A 374 -31.71 7.76 -0.53
N ALA A 375 -32.37 6.60 -0.49
CA ALA A 375 -31.80 5.39 0.11
C ALA A 375 -30.54 4.92 -0.63
N LYS A 376 -30.53 4.98 -1.97
CA LYS A 376 -29.35 4.65 -2.78
C LYS A 376 -28.22 5.65 -2.56
N GLU A 377 -28.54 6.93 -2.39
CA GLU A 377 -27.55 7.96 -2.04
C GLU A 377 -26.94 7.71 -0.66
N MET A 378 -27.76 7.42 0.35
CA MET A 378 -27.31 7.06 1.70
C MET A 378 -26.36 5.84 1.67
N ALA A 379 -26.75 4.77 0.98
CA ALA A 379 -25.92 3.57 0.83
C ALA A 379 -24.60 3.90 0.11
N SER A 380 -24.66 4.69 -0.97
CA SER A 380 -23.48 5.16 -1.69
C SER A 380 -22.53 5.94 -0.79
N ASN A 381 -23.04 6.85 0.04
CA ASN A 381 -22.24 7.61 1.00
C ASN A 381 -21.63 6.71 2.09
N LEU A 382 -22.38 5.74 2.62
CA LEU A 382 -21.82 4.75 3.55
C LEU A 382 -20.67 3.98 2.89
N THR A 383 -20.77 3.65 1.61
CA THR A 383 -19.65 2.96 0.94
C THR A 383 -18.39 3.84 0.86
N LYS A 384 -18.50 5.18 0.75
CA LYS A 384 -17.35 6.11 0.73
C LYS A 384 -16.52 6.09 2.01
N THR A 385 -17.07 5.59 3.12
CA THR A 385 -16.33 5.38 4.38
C THR A 385 -15.30 4.26 4.31
N MET A 386 -15.30 3.47 3.22
CA MET A 386 -14.50 2.24 3.05
C MET A 386 -14.81 1.14 4.08
N GLU A 387 -15.94 1.22 4.78
CA GLU A 387 -16.39 0.21 5.75
C GLU A 387 -17.52 -0.67 5.19
N PHE A 388 -18.13 -0.27 4.06
CA PHE A 388 -19.28 -0.94 3.45
C PHE A 388 -19.13 -1.14 1.94
N VAL A 389 -19.85 -2.13 1.43
CA VAL A 389 -20.04 -2.42 0.00
C VAL A 389 -21.52 -2.40 -0.36
N LEU A 390 -21.79 -2.05 -1.61
CA LEU A 390 -23.11 -2.11 -2.23
C LEU A 390 -23.02 -3.01 -3.46
N ASP A 391 -23.72 -4.15 -3.43
CA ASP A 391 -23.81 -5.10 -4.54
C ASP A 391 -25.25 -5.12 -5.08
N GLY A 392 -25.48 -4.44 -6.20
CA GLY A 392 -26.82 -4.13 -6.68
C GLY A 392 -27.56 -3.23 -5.67
N ASP A 393 -28.60 -3.79 -5.05
CA ASP A 393 -29.38 -3.11 -4.00
C ASP A 393 -29.08 -3.69 -2.60
N LEU A 394 -28.00 -4.46 -2.40
CA LEU A 394 -27.64 -5.06 -1.11
C LEU A 394 -26.45 -4.35 -0.47
N LEU A 395 -26.66 -3.73 0.68
CA LEU A 395 -25.63 -3.07 1.49
C LEU A 395 -25.12 -4.03 2.58
N GLU A 396 -23.80 -4.19 2.68
CA GLU A 396 -23.14 -5.06 3.65
C GLU A 396 -21.84 -4.41 4.19
N PRO A 397 -21.43 -4.67 5.45
CA PRO A 397 -20.14 -4.23 5.94
C PRO A 397 -19.00 -5.08 5.36
N ILE A 398 -17.84 -4.46 5.14
CA ILE A 398 -16.63 -5.16 4.67
C ILE A 398 -15.97 -5.91 5.84
N LYS A 399 -16.00 -5.34 7.05
CA LYS A 399 -15.45 -5.93 8.26
C LYS A 399 -16.54 -6.59 9.10
N LYS A 400 -16.13 -7.58 9.90
CA LYS A 400 -17.05 -8.32 10.78
C LYS A 400 -17.60 -7.50 11.94
N VAL A 401 -16.94 -6.40 12.27
CA VAL A 401 -17.31 -5.55 13.39
C VAL A 401 -17.18 -4.10 12.96
N ILE A 402 -18.27 -3.35 13.10
CA ILE A 402 -18.31 -1.89 12.95
C ILE A 402 -18.76 -1.29 14.28
N PHE A 403 -18.00 -0.30 14.76
CA PHE A 403 -18.31 0.46 15.95
C PHE A 403 -18.88 1.81 15.55
N VAL A 404 -19.93 2.25 16.24
CA VAL A 404 -20.59 3.53 16.02
C VAL A 404 -20.78 4.25 17.34
N ILE A 405 -20.48 5.54 17.37
CA ILE A 405 -20.85 6.45 18.47
C ILE A 405 -21.80 7.50 17.89
N LYS A 406 -23.02 7.56 18.43
CA LYS A 406 -23.96 8.62 18.07
C LYS A 406 -23.50 9.95 18.67
N ASN A 407 -23.49 11.00 17.86
CA ASN A 407 -23.22 12.36 18.33
C ASN A 407 -24.52 12.96 18.87
N ASP A 408 -24.45 13.73 19.96
CA ASP A 408 -25.63 14.33 20.60
C ASP A 408 -26.27 15.44 19.74
N THR A 409 -25.53 16.03 18.81
CA THR A 409 -26.01 17.19 18.02
C THR A 409 -26.30 16.89 16.56
N ASP A 410 -25.46 16.12 15.86
CA ASP A 410 -25.66 15.81 14.43
C ASP A 410 -24.87 14.55 14.03
N GLY A 411 -25.59 13.49 13.66
CA GLY A 411 -25.02 12.30 13.04
C GLY A 411 -24.35 11.32 13.99
N ALA A 412 -23.39 10.57 13.46
CA ALA A 412 -22.60 9.60 14.21
C ALA A 412 -21.19 9.46 13.64
N TYR A 413 -20.31 8.85 14.42
CA TYR A 413 -18.97 8.47 14.01
C TYR A 413 -18.87 6.96 13.91
N LEU A 414 -18.28 6.44 12.83
CA LEU A 414 -18.11 5.01 12.63
C LEU A 414 -16.68 4.61 12.25
N SER A 415 -16.27 3.43 12.70
CA SER A 415 -15.06 2.76 12.23
C SER A 415 -15.06 1.28 12.60
N SER A 416 -14.35 0.46 11.83
CA SER A 416 -14.00 -0.91 12.22
C SER A 416 -12.75 -1.03 13.09
N ASN A 417 -11.94 0.04 13.20
CA ASN A 417 -10.71 0.04 13.99
C ASN A 417 -10.96 0.57 15.40
N ARG A 418 -11.23 -0.34 16.33
CA ARG A 418 -11.51 0.00 17.73
C ARG A 418 -10.37 0.75 18.41
N GLU A 419 -9.12 0.30 18.24
CA GLU A 419 -7.98 0.89 18.95
C GLU A 419 -7.77 2.36 18.57
N ARG A 420 -7.85 2.68 17.27
CA ARG A 420 -7.81 4.07 16.80
C ARG A 420 -9.01 4.87 17.27
N PHE A 421 -10.20 4.28 17.26
CA PHE A 421 -11.42 4.96 17.70
C PHE A 421 -11.38 5.28 19.20
N ASP A 422 -10.96 4.34 20.05
CA ASP A 422 -10.76 4.56 21.48
C ASP A 422 -9.74 5.69 21.74
N ALA A 423 -8.62 5.68 21.01
CA ALA A 423 -7.58 6.72 21.14
C ALA A 423 -8.07 8.11 20.70
N TRP A 424 -8.83 8.19 19.61
CA TRP A 424 -9.46 9.43 19.16
C TRP A 424 -10.49 9.94 20.19
N CYS A 425 -11.36 9.06 20.70
CA CYS A 425 -12.34 9.41 21.74
C CYS A 425 -11.66 9.97 22.99
N HIS A 426 -10.60 9.32 23.48
CA HIS A 426 -9.83 9.80 24.62
C HIS A 426 -9.27 11.21 24.39
N LYS A 427 -8.71 11.46 23.20
CA LYS A 427 -8.14 12.77 22.85
C LYS A 427 -9.19 13.86 22.72
N LYS A 428 -10.40 13.54 22.24
CA LYS A 428 -11.52 14.49 22.14
C LYS A 428 -12.33 14.61 23.43
N GLY A 429 -12.06 13.80 24.46
CA GLY A 429 -12.82 13.77 25.70
C GLY A 429 -14.23 13.19 25.55
N ILE A 430 -14.44 12.31 24.56
CA ILE A 430 -15.69 11.61 24.31
C ILE A 430 -15.66 10.29 25.09
N GLU A 431 -16.69 10.04 25.91
CA GLU A 431 -16.84 8.74 26.58
C GLU A 431 -17.28 7.67 25.57
N PRO A 432 -16.55 6.56 25.41
CA PRO A 432 -16.88 5.56 24.40
C PRO A 432 -18.17 4.78 24.75
N GLY A 433 -19.28 5.13 24.12
CA GLY A 433 -20.57 4.44 24.22
C GLY A 433 -20.93 3.73 22.91
N TYR A 434 -20.19 2.70 22.53
CA TYR A 434 -20.33 2.07 21.21
C TYR A 434 -21.65 1.31 21.02
N ILE A 435 -22.33 1.60 19.92
CA ILE A 435 -23.24 0.69 19.23
C ILE A 435 -22.38 -0.17 18.31
N THR A 436 -22.57 -1.49 18.35
CA THR A 436 -21.70 -2.42 17.60
C THR A 436 -22.54 -3.30 16.69
N LEU A 437 -22.23 -3.26 15.39
CA LEU A 437 -22.68 -4.27 14.44
C LEU A 437 -21.66 -5.41 14.46
N ILE A 438 -22.13 -6.63 14.74
CA ILE A 438 -21.32 -7.86 14.67
C ILE A 438 -21.98 -8.81 13.68
N VAL A 439 -21.22 -9.27 12.71
CA VAL A 439 -21.71 -10.18 11.67
C VAL A 439 -20.96 -11.51 11.68
N THR A 440 -21.68 -12.60 11.43
CA THR A 440 -21.21 -13.96 11.75
C THR A 440 -20.87 -14.84 10.54
N TRP A 441 -20.84 -14.29 9.32
CA TRP A 441 -20.52 -15.06 8.11
C TRP A 441 -19.03 -15.39 7.95
#